data_AF-A0A4V1ZUH6-F1
#
_entry.id   AF-A0A4V1ZUH6-F1
#
_cell.length_a   1.000
_cell.length_b   1.000
_cell.length_c   1.000
_cell.angle_alpha   90.00
_cell.angle_beta   90.00
_cell.angle_gamma   90.00
#
_symmetry.space_group_name_H-M   'P 1'
#
loop_
_entity.id
_entity.type
_entity.pdbx_description
1 polymer ?
#
loop_
_entity_poly.entity_id
_entity_poly.type
_entity_poly.pdbx_seq_one_letter_code
_entity_poly.pdbx_strand_id
1 'polypeptide(L)'
;MRPDEASAVGLACEREHVTLDLKAVARDLATFRRPSTARGIFEVLVSIVPLMLLWVLMWLSLEVHYALTLLLAVPAAGFLLRLFLIQHDCGHGAFFKGRHANDWLGRCIGVLTLSPYNLWRRGHATHHAGTGNLDRRGVG
;
A
#
# COMPACT_ATOMS: atom_id res chain seq x y z
N MET A 1 -51.97 -47.08 17.75
CA MET A 1 -50.80 -46.47 18.45
C MET A 1 -50.54 -45.13 17.77
N ARG A 2 -50.47 -44.04 18.54
CA ARG A 2 -50.44 -42.64 18.06
C ARG A 2 -49.09 -42.27 17.42
N PRO A 3 -49.08 -41.22 16.58
CA PRO A 3 -47.88 -40.65 15.98
C PRO A 3 -47.31 -39.54 16.87
N ASP A 4 -46.10 -39.71 17.37
CA ASP A 4 -45.36 -38.65 18.07
C ASP A 4 -43.84 -38.90 18.01
N GLU A 5 -43.10 -37.80 17.81
CA GLU A 5 -41.68 -37.62 18.14
C GLU A 5 -40.60 -37.99 17.11
N ALA A 6 -40.69 -37.44 15.90
CA ALA A 6 -39.50 -37.09 15.12
C ALA A 6 -39.56 -35.60 14.72
N SER A 7 -39.55 -34.73 15.72
CA SER A 7 -39.30 -33.30 15.58
C SER A 7 -37.83 -32.99 15.88
N ALA A 8 -37.29 -32.05 15.10
CA ALA A 8 -36.01 -31.38 15.26
C ALA A 8 -34.78 -32.30 15.08
N VAL A 9 -33.96 -32.17 14.05
CA VAL A 9 -33.23 -30.94 13.73
C VAL A 9 -32.97 -30.92 12.21
N GLY A 10 -33.89 -30.31 11.46
CA GLY A 10 -33.54 -29.76 10.16
C GLY A 10 -32.76 -28.47 10.41
N LEU A 11 -31.43 -28.54 10.40
CA LEU A 11 -30.58 -27.35 10.25
C LEU A 11 -30.84 -26.79 8.85
N ALA A 12 -31.92 -26.03 8.72
CA ALA A 12 -32.05 -25.02 7.70
C ALA A 12 -30.93 -24.01 7.98
N CYS A 13 -29.79 -24.19 7.32
CA CYS A 13 -28.92 -23.06 7.04
C CYS A 13 -29.74 -22.12 6.15
N GLU A 14 -30.53 -21.25 6.77
CA GLU A 14 -31.02 -20.04 6.13
C GLU A 14 -29.78 -19.32 5.64
N ARG A 15 -29.47 -19.47 4.35
CA ARG A 15 -28.59 -18.53 3.67
C ARG A 15 -29.32 -17.21 3.66
N GLU A 16 -29.11 -16.43 4.71
CA GLU A 16 -29.41 -15.01 4.72
C GLU A 16 -28.67 -14.41 3.52
N HIS A 17 -29.41 -14.15 2.44
CA HIS A 17 -28.89 -13.43 1.29
C HIS A 17 -28.70 -11.99 1.75
N VAL A 18 -27.56 -11.71 2.39
CA VAL A 18 -27.12 -10.36 2.69
C VAL A 18 -26.93 -9.66 1.34
N THR A 19 -27.96 -8.94 0.90
CA THR A 19 -27.86 -8.07 -0.26
C THR A 19 -26.97 -6.91 0.14
N LEU A 20 -25.66 -7.06 -0.08
CA LEU A 20 -24.69 -5.98 0.10
C LEU A 20 -25.07 -4.81 -0.81
N ASP A 21 -25.65 -3.75 -0.24
CA ASP A 21 -25.84 -2.48 -0.95
C ASP A 21 -24.47 -1.83 -1.14
N LEU A 22 -23.84 -2.15 -2.27
CA LEU A 22 -22.54 -1.62 -2.66
C LEU A 22 -22.52 -0.08 -2.70
N LYS A 23 -23.65 0.58 -2.95
CA LYS A 23 -23.74 2.04 -2.97
C LYS A 23 -23.69 2.61 -1.55
N ALA A 24 -24.40 1.98 -0.61
CA ALA A 24 -24.30 2.35 0.80
C ALA A 24 -22.87 2.17 1.31
N VAL A 25 -22.25 1.02 1.05
CA VAL A 25 -20.86 0.76 1.44
C VAL A 25 -19.89 1.76 0.80
N ALA A 26 -20.04 2.06 -0.50
CA ALA A 26 -19.18 3.03 -1.18
C ALA A 26 -19.31 4.45 -0.63
N ARG A 27 -20.53 4.85 -0.21
CA ARG A 27 -20.80 6.14 0.42
C ARG A 27 -20.15 6.23 1.80
N ASP A 28 -20.25 5.18 2.60
CA ASP A 28 -19.66 5.14 3.95
C ASP A 28 -18.12 5.18 3.87
N LEU A 29 -17.54 4.53 2.85
CA LEU A 29 -16.12 4.55 2.58
C LEU A 29 -15.60 5.88 1.99
N ALA A 30 -16.48 6.74 1.46
CA ALA A 30 -16.08 7.96 0.77
C ALA A 30 -15.32 8.94 1.68
N THR A 31 -15.60 8.94 2.98
CA THR A 31 -14.90 9.77 3.97
C THR A 31 -13.42 9.40 4.08
N PHE A 32 -13.09 8.12 3.94
CA PHE A 32 -11.71 7.61 4.00
C PHE A 32 -10.92 7.85 2.71
N ARG A 33 -11.58 8.30 1.63
CA ARG A 33 -10.93 8.58 0.33
C ARG A 33 -10.34 9.98 0.20
N ARG A 34 -10.44 10.84 1.22
CA ARG A 34 -9.98 12.24 1.13
C ARG A 34 -8.48 12.36 1.47
N PRO A 35 -7.61 12.67 0.49
CA PRO A 35 -6.20 12.91 0.80
C PRO A 35 -6.02 14.20 1.61
N SER A 36 -5.14 14.14 2.61
CA SER A 36 -4.74 15.28 3.45
C SER A 36 -3.30 15.66 3.15
N THR A 37 -3.10 16.86 2.56
CA THR A 37 -1.76 17.34 2.19
C THR A 37 -0.84 17.48 3.39
N ALA A 38 -1.34 18.00 4.52
CA ALA A 38 -0.54 18.15 5.73
C ALA A 38 -0.04 16.79 6.25
N ARG A 39 -0.93 15.78 6.25
CA ARG A 39 -0.54 14.42 6.60
C ARG A 39 0.47 13.87 5.59
N GLY A 40 0.24 14.01 4.29
CA GLY A 40 1.17 13.54 3.27
C GLY A 40 2.58 14.13 3.42
N ILE A 41 2.69 15.44 3.70
CA ILE A 41 3.99 16.09 3.96
C ILE A 41 4.63 15.50 5.22
N PHE A 42 3.88 15.36 6.31
CA PHE A 42 4.38 14.75 7.54
C PHE A 42 4.90 13.33 7.29
N GLU A 43 4.13 12.49 6.58
CA GLU A 43 4.51 11.10 6.24
C GLU A 43 5.81 11.04 5.41
N VAL A 44 6.00 11.98 4.48
CA VAL A 44 7.26 12.10 3.72
C VAL A 44 8.41 12.49 4.64
N LEU A 45 8.23 13.51 5.49
CA LEU A 45 9.28 13.99 6.40
C LEU A 45 9.73 12.92 7.40
N VAL A 46 8.79 12.22 8.04
CA VAL A 46 9.10 11.14 8.98
C VAL A 46 9.68 9.90 8.30
N SER A 47 9.68 9.84 6.97
CA SER A 47 10.30 8.75 6.21
C SER A 47 11.68 9.13 5.69
N ILE A 48 11.82 10.32 5.08
CA ILE A 48 13.07 10.78 4.48
C ILE A 48 14.11 11.18 5.53
N VAL A 49 13.70 11.86 6.62
CA VAL A 49 14.64 12.37 7.63
C VAL A 49 15.35 11.21 8.37
N PRO A 50 14.64 10.20 8.90
CA PRO A 50 15.31 9.05 9.51
C PRO A 50 16.16 8.26 8.52
N LEU A 51 15.73 8.13 7.26
CA LEU A 51 16.54 7.46 6.23
C LEU A 51 17.87 8.18 6.02
N MET A 52 17.86 9.51 5.87
CA MET A 52 19.09 10.29 5.68
C MET A 52 19.98 10.22 6.92
N LEU A 53 19.41 10.26 8.12
CA LEU A 53 20.15 10.10 9.37
C LEU A 53 20.82 8.72 9.44
N LEU A 54 20.08 7.65 9.19
CA LEU A 54 20.61 6.29 9.19
C LEU A 54 21.70 6.12 8.12
N TRP A 55 21.54 6.72 6.95
CA TRP A 55 22.56 6.67 5.90
C TRP A 55 23.86 7.35 6.34
N VAL A 56 23.79 8.53 6.95
CA VAL A 56 24.97 9.21 7.50
C VAL A 56 25.61 8.37 8.61
N LEU A 57 24.81 7.80 9.51
CA LEU A 57 25.32 6.91 10.58
C LEU A 57 26.00 5.66 10.00
N MET A 58 25.43 5.07 8.94
CA MET A 58 26.04 3.94 8.23
C MET A 58 27.39 4.34 7.64
N TRP A 59 27.47 5.49 6.96
CA TRP A 59 28.72 6.02 6.42
C TRP A 59 29.79 6.19 7.49
N LEU A 60 29.45 6.83 8.61
CA LEU A 60 30.36 7.02 9.75
C LEU A 60 30.76 5.68 10.42
N SER A 61 29.87 4.69 10.43
CA SER A 61 30.15 3.38 11.03
C SER A 61 31.16 2.53 10.24
N LEU A 62 31.45 2.89 8.98
CA LEU A 62 32.41 2.16 8.13
C LEU A 62 33.83 2.16 8.71
N GLU A 63 34.20 3.20 9.47
CA GLU A 63 35.50 3.30 10.14
C GLU A 63 35.55 2.51 11.46
N VAL A 64 34.39 2.06 11.97
CA VAL A 64 34.29 1.37 13.26
C VAL A 64 34.23 -0.15 13.08
N HIS A 65 33.16 -0.65 12.45
CA HIS A 65 32.98 -2.08 12.22
C HIS A 65 31.83 -2.35 11.22
N TYR A 66 32.08 -3.15 10.18
CA TYR A 66 31.08 -3.44 9.14
C TYR A 66 29.79 -4.07 9.67
N ALA A 67 29.84 -4.89 10.72
CA ALA A 67 28.63 -5.47 11.33
C ALA A 67 27.67 -4.40 11.87
N LEU A 68 28.18 -3.25 12.34
CA LEU A 68 27.34 -2.14 12.77
C LEU A 68 26.64 -1.50 11.57
N THR A 69 27.35 -1.31 10.45
CA THR A 69 26.77 -0.84 9.19
C THR A 69 25.66 -1.77 8.71
N LEU A 70 25.86 -3.10 8.77
CA LEU A 70 24.85 -4.09 8.40
C LEU A 70 23.64 -4.05 9.33
N LEU A 71 23.84 -3.86 10.63
CA LEU A 71 22.76 -3.70 11.59
C LEU A 71 21.91 -2.46 11.29
N LEU A 72 22.55 -1.32 10.99
CA LEU A 72 21.88 -0.08 10.61
C LEU A 72 21.20 -0.15 9.24
N ALA A 73 21.66 -1.02 8.34
CA ALA A 73 21.04 -1.23 7.03
C ALA A 73 19.61 -1.78 7.13
N VAL A 74 19.29 -2.56 8.17
CA VAL A 74 17.96 -3.14 8.36
C VAL A 74 16.88 -2.07 8.55
N PRO A 75 16.97 -1.14 9.53
CA PRO A 75 16.00 -0.06 9.65
C PRO A 75 16.05 0.89 8.46
N ALA A 76 17.22 1.14 7.85
CA ALA A 76 17.33 1.97 6.65
C ALA A 76 16.53 1.38 5.48
N ALA A 77 16.62 0.07 5.26
CA ALA A 77 15.81 -0.64 4.26
C ALA A 77 14.31 -0.52 4.54
N GLY A 78 13.90 -0.55 5.82
CA GLY A 78 12.51 -0.30 6.22
C GLY A 78 12.00 1.08 5.81
N PHE A 79 12.80 2.13 6.02
CA PHE A 79 12.44 3.48 5.57
C PHE A 79 12.47 3.63 4.05
N LEU A 80 13.40 2.97 3.36
CA LEU A 80 13.44 2.97 1.90
C LEU A 80 12.20 2.27 1.30
N LEU A 81 11.80 1.14 1.88
CA LEU A 81 10.55 0.47 1.51
C LEU A 81 9.33 1.37 1.79
N ARG A 82 9.31 2.07 2.91
CA ARG A 82 8.23 3.03 3.23
C ARG A 82 8.15 4.15 2.18
N LEU A 83 9.28 4.68 1.72
CA LEU A 83 9.29 5.63 0.62
C LEU A 83 8.74 5.00 -0.68
N PHE A 84 9.08 3.75 -0.97
CA PHE A 84 8.48 3.04 -2.10
C PHE A 84 6.95 2.90 -1.98
N LEU A 85 6.40 2.66 -0.78
CA LEU A 85 4.94 2.68 -0.57
C LEU A 85 4.33 4.06 -0.84
N ILE A 86 5.00 5.14 -0.43
CA ILE A 86 4.56 6.51 -0.76
C ILE A 86 4.62 6.76 -2.28
N GLN A 87 5.69 6.33 -2.94
CA GLN A 87 5.82 6.40 -4.40
C GLN A 87 4.70 5.60 -5.08
N HIS A 88 4.32 4.45 -4.53
CA HIS A 88 3.23 3.62 -5.02
C HIS A 88 1.90 4.35 -4.96
N ASP A 89 1.57 4.97 -3.84
CA ASP A 89 0.34 5.73 -3.66
C ASP A 89 0.31 6.98 -4.53
N CYS A 90 1.47 7.60 -4.77
CA CYS A 90 1.62 8.64 -5.78
C CYS A 90 1.34 8.09 -7.18
N GLY A 91 1.75 6.86 -7.50
CA GLY A 91 1.45 6.16 -8.76
C GLY A 91 -0.05 6.03 -9.03
N HIS A 92 -0.84 5.82 -7.98
CA HIS A 92 -2.30 5.81 -8.00
C HIS A 92 -2.93 7.21 -8.01
N GLY A 93 -2.14 8.26 -7.76
CA GLY A 93 -2.64 9.63 -7.59
C GLY A 93 -3.44 9.84 -6.31
N ALA A 94 -3.29 8.95 -5.31
CA ALA A 94 -4.08 8.94 -4.09
C ALA A 94 -3.41 9.66 -2.91
N PHE A 95 -2.10 9.91 -2.99
CA PHE A 95 -1.33 10.45 -1.86
C PHE A 95 -1.62 11.95 -1.61
N PHE A 96 -1.59 12.78 -2.66
CA PHE A 96 -2.00 14.18 -2.64
C PHE A 96 -3.27 14.43 -3.46
N LYS A 97 -3.97 15.54 -3.15
CA LYS A 97 -5.12 16.02 -3.95
C LYS A 97 -4.77 16.30 -5.42
N GLY A 98 -3.55 16.79 -5.68
CA GLY A 98 -3.11 17.20 -7.00
C GLY A 98 -2.26 16.13 -7.69
N ARG A 99 -2.65 15.69 -8.89
CA ARG A 99 -1.90 14.68 -9.66
C ARG A 99 -0.48 15.11 -10.01
N HIS A 100 -0.26 16.39 -10.30
CA HIS A 100 1.08 16.91 -10.59
C HIS A 100 2.02 16.79 -9.38
N ALA A 101 1.52 17.03 -8.16
CA ALA A 101 2.32 16.87 -6.94
C ALA A 101 2.69 15.40 -6.70
N ASN A 102 1.74 14.48 -6.91
CA ASN A 102 2.01 13.03 -6.85
C ASN A 102 3.09 12.63 -7.87
N ASP A 103 2.95 13.06 -9.13
CA ASP A 103 3.88 12.70 -10.19
C ASP A 103 5.31 13.20 -9.93
N TRP A 104 5.47 14.42 -9.43
CA TRP A 104 6.79 14.95 -9.07
C TRP A 104 7.40 14.26 -7.85
N LEU A 105 6.64 14.10 -6.77
CA LEU A 105 7.12 13.40 -5.59
C LEU A 105 7.54 11.97 -5.94
N GLY A 106 6.69 11.26 -6.71
CA GLY A 106 6.98 9.90 -7.16
C GLY A 106 8.26 9.80 -8.00
N ARG A 107 8.53 10.78 -8.88
CA ARG A 107 9.79 10.84 -9.65
C ARG A 107 11.01 11.05 -8.75
N CYS A 108 10.92 11.97 -7.78
CA CYS A 108 12.01 12.22 -6.84
C CYS A 108 12.32 10.98 -6.01
N ILE A 109 11.29 10.33 -5.46
CA ILE A 109 11.47 9.08 -4.69
C ILE A 109 11.97 7.94 -5.59
N GLY A 110 11.53 7.89 -6.85
CA GLY A 110 11.97 6.90 -7.83
C GLY A 110 13.48 6.86 -8.06
N VAL A 111 14.18 7.99 -7.86
CA VAL A 111 15.65 8.04 -7.89
C VAL A 111 16.24 7.30 -6.70
N LEU A 112 15.70 7.51 -5.50
CA LEU A 112 16.16 6.88 -4.26
C LEU A 112 15.88 5.37 -4.24
N THR A 113 14.71 4.96 -4.73
CA THR A 113 14.27 3.56 -4.76
C THR A 113 14.79 2.80 -5.98
N LEU A 114 15.60 3.45 -6.83
CA LEU A 114 16.08 2.90 -8.10
C LEU A 114 14.96 2.33 -8.97
N SER A 115 13.76 2.92 -8.86
CA SER A 115 12.53 2.47 -9.48
C SER A 115 11.98 3.59 -10.37
N PRO A 116 12.34 3.64 -11.67
CA PRO A 116 12.00 4.75 -12.55
C PRO A 116 10.49 4.95 -12.62
N TYR A 117 10.02 6.05 -12.00
CA TYR A 117 8.62 6.23 -11.63
C TYR A 117 7.63 6.08 -12.78
N ASN A 118 7.91 6.70 -13.94
CA ASN A 118 6.95 6.66 -15.06
C ASN A 118 6.81 5.25 -15.65
N LEU A 119 7.91 4.49 -15.73
CA LEU A 119 7.90 3.11 -16.22
C LEU A 119 7.19 2.21 -15.21
N TRP A 120 7.58 2.33 -13.93
CA TRP A 120 6.98 1.59 -12.83
C TRP A 120 5.47 1.85 -12.74
N ARG A 121 5.03 3.12 -12.74
CA ARG A 121 3.61 3.50 -12.67
C ARG A 121 2.78 2.87 -13.80
N ARG A 122 3.31 2.83 -15.03
CA ARG A 122 2.62 2.23 -16.17
C ARG A 122 2.47 0.72 -15.98
N GLY A 123 3.58 0.03 -15.69
CA GLY A 123 3.55 -1.42 -15.45
C GLY A 123 2.65 -1.80 -14.28
N HIS A 124 2.71 -1.02 -13.20
CA HIS A 124 1.88 -1.19 -12.00
C HIS A 124 0.39 -1.01 -12.28
N ALA A 125 0.01 -0.01 -13.07
CA ALA A 125 -1.38 0.17 -13.50
C ALA A 125 -1.86 -0.99 -14.37
N THR A 126 -1.01 -1.50 -15.27
CA THR A 126 -1.32 -2.70 -16.07
C THR A 126 -1.48 -3.94 -15.18
N HIS A 127 -0.58 -4.16 -14.23
CA HIS A 127 -0.65 -5.25 -13.27
C HIS A 127 -1.98 -5.22 -12.51
N HIS A 128 -2.34 -4.09 -11.89
CA HIS A 128 -3.61 -3.96 -11.18
C HIS A 128 -4.85 -4.12 -12.05
N ALA A 129 -4.79 -3.77 -13.34
CA ALA A 129 -5.88 -4.00 -14.27
C ALA A 129 -6.01 -5.49 -14.68
N GLY A 130 -4.93 -6.26 -14.58
CA GLY A 130 -4.87 -7.68 -14.91
C GLY A 130 -5.01 -8.63 -13.72
N THR A 131 -4.73 -8.16 -12.49
CA THR A 131 -4.77 -8.99 -11.28
C THR A 131 -6.13 -9.65 -11.10
N GLY A 132 -6.14 -10.98 -10.97
CA GLY A 132 -7.37 -11.76 -10.78
C GLY A 132 -8.17 -12.01 -12.07
N ASN A 133 -7.67 -11.59 -13.24
CA ASN A 133 -8.31 -11.86 -14.52
C ASN A 133 -7.78 -13.15 -15.17
N LEU A 134 -8.51 -14.26 -14.98
CA LEU A 134 -8.12 -15.58 -15.51
C LEU A 134 -8.18 -15.68 -17.04
N ASP A 135 -8.93 -14.79 -17.70
CA ASP A 135 -9.05 -14.72 -19.16
C ASP A 135 -7.89 -13.94 -19.80
N ARG A 136 -7.17 -13.14 -19.02
CA ARG A 136 -5.99 -12.37 -19.46
C ARG A 136 -4.80 -12.64 -18.54
N ARG A 137 -4.15 -13.77 -18.76
CA ARG A 137 -2.94 -14.24 -18.03
C ARG A 137 -1.64 -13.50 -18.41
N GLY A 138 -1.76 -12.21 -18.76
CA GLY A 138 -0.63 -11.36 -19.13
C GLY A 138 0.08 -10.82 -17.87
N VAL A 139 0.41 -9.53 -17.89
CA VAL A 139 0.91 -8.84 -16.70
C VAL A 139 -0.26 -8.65 -15.71
N GLY A 140 -0.38 -9.55 -14.72
CA GLY A 140 -1.55 -9.59 -13.81
C GLY A 140 -1.41 -10.63 -12.72
#